data_AF-A0A9X4IH01-F1
#
_entry.id   AF-A0A9X4IH01-F1
#
_cell.length_a   1.000
_cell.length_b   1.000
_cell.length_c   1.000
_cell.angle_alpha   90.00
_cell.angle_beta   90.00
_cell.angle_gamma   90.00
#
_symmetry.space_group_name_H-M   'P 1'
#
loop_
_entity.id
_entity.type
_entity.pdbx_description
1 polymer ?
#
loop_
_entity_poly.entity_id
_entity_poly.type
_entity_poly.pdbx_seq_one_letter_code
_entity_poly.pdbx_strand_id
1 'polypeptide(L)' 'MTDEETTALAAAVAEADADLRAVPHEEMRAWLLELAAGNFAAPPPVARFL' A
#
# COMPACT_ATOMS: atom_id res chain seq x y z
N MET A 1 18.56 12.45 -5.33
CA MET A 1 18.13 12.08 -3.97
C MET A 1 19.10 12.75 -3.02
N THR A 2 18.65 13.79 -2.33
CA THR A 2 19.41 14.51 -1.31
C THR A 2 19.41 13.72 0.01
N ASP A 3 20.26 14.13 0.96
CA ASP A 3 20.29 13.52 2.30
C ASP A 3 18.95 13.71 3.05
N GLU A 4 18.27 14.84 2.81
CA GLU A 4 16.94 15.14 3.38
C GLU A 4 15.85 14.24 2.80
N GLU A 5 15.82 14.06 1.47
CA GLU A 5 14.88 13.16 0.80
C GLU A 5 15.07 11.71 1.28
N THR A 6 16.32 11.30 1.48
CA THR A 6 16.66 9.96 1.98
C THR A 6 16.20 9.76 3.43
N THR A 7 16.38 10.77 4.28
CA THR A 7 15.95 10.74 5.68
C THR A 7 14.43 10.70 5.79
N ALA A 8 13.72 11.51 4.99
CA ALA A 8 12.27 11.51 4.95
C ALA A 8 11.71 10.16 4.47
N LEU A 9 12.33 9.57 3.45
CA LEU A 9 11.97 8.23 2.98
C LEU A 9 12.19 7.17 4.05
N ALA A 10 13.33 7.19 4.74
CA ALA A 10 13.63 6.24 5.80
C ALA A 10 12.64 6.32 6.97
N ALA A 11 12.23 7.53 7.36
CA ALA A 11 11.21 7.73 8.39
C ALA A 11 9.83 7.19 7.95
N ALA A 12 9.43 7.45 6.71
CA ALA A 12 8.16 6.95 6.17
C ALA A 12 8.13 5.41 6.07
N VAL A 13 9.26 4.78 5.70
CA VAL A 13 9.39 3.32 5.68
C VAL A 13 9.29 2.75 7.10
N ALA A 14 9.98 3.35 8.07
CA ALA A 14 9.93 2.90 9.46
C ALA A 14 8.52 3.03 10.07
N GLU A 15 7.78 4.08 9.71
CA GLU A 15 6.37 4.25 10.11
C GLU A 15 5.49 3.15 9.47
N ALA A 16 5.69 2.87 8.18
CA ALA A 16 4.94 1.83 7.48
C ALA A 16 5.23 0.42 8.03
N ASP A 17 6.47 0.10 8.34
CA ASP A 17 6.87 -1.19 8.93
C ASP A 17 6.32 -1.38 10.36
N ALA A 18 6.09 -0.28 11.08
CA ALA A 18 5.48 -0.32 12.42
C ALA A 18 3.94 -0.51 12.38
N ASP A 19 3.28 -0.27 11.25
CA ASP A 19 1.85 -0.55 11.09
C ASP A 19 1.63 -2.03 10.75
N LEU A 20 1.16 -2.78 11.76
CA LEU A 20 0.85 -4.20 11.61
C LEU A 20 -0.37 -4.47 10.71
N ARG A 21 -1.08 -3.43 10.28
CA ARG A 21 -2.20 -3.56 9.34
C ARG A 21 -1.66 -3.57 7.92
N ALA A 22 -1.88 -4.67 7.22
CA ALA A 22 -1.51 -4.78 5.81
C ALA A 22 -2.65 -5.34 4.96
N VAL A 23 -2.50 -5.17 3.65
CA VAL A 23 -3.32 -5.85 2.64
C VAL A 23 -2.48 -6.96 2.02
N PRO A 24 -2.98 -8.21 1.95
CA PRO A 24 -2.30 -9.27 1.21
C PRO A 24 -2.06 -8.85 -0.25
N HIS A 25 -0.86 -9.11 -0.76
CA HIS A 25 -0.48 -8.69 -2.12
C HIS A 25 -1.47 -9.15 -3.19
N GLU A 26 -1.96 -10.38 -3.09
CA GLU A 26 -2.93 -10.94 -4.03
C GLU A 26 -4.26 -10.19 -4.06
N GLU A 27 -4.72 -9.69 -2.91
CA GLU A 27 -5.98 -8.94 -2.84
C GLU A 27 -5.82 -7.53 -3.41
N MET A 28 -4.68 -6.88 -3.14
CA MET A 28 -4.34 -5.61 -3.79
C MET A 28 -4.22 -5.78 -5.30
N ARG A 29 -3.55 -6.84 -5.76
CA ARG A 29 -3.40 -7.17 -7.18
C ARG A 29 -4.76 -7.39 -7.86
N ALA A 30 -5.65 -8.15 -7.23
CA ALA A 30 -6.98 -8.40 -7.77
C ALA A 30 -7.78 -7.10 -7.95
N TRP A 31 -7.76 -6.22 -6.94
CA TRP A 31 -8.44 -4.93 -7.03
C TRP A 31 -7.84 -4.01 -8.09
N LEU A 32 -6.51 -3.94 -8.22
CA LEU A 32 -5.85 -3.14 -9.25
C LEU A 32 -6.19 -3.62 -10.68
N LEU A 33 -6.40 -4.93 -10.87
CA LEU A 33 -6.85 -5.47 -12.16
C LEU A 33 -8.27 -5.02 -12.51
N GLU A 34 -9.18 -4.94 -11.54
CA GLU A 34 -10.53 -4.39 -11.75
C GLU A 34 -10.48 -2.90 -12.15
N LEU A 35 -9.63 -2.11 -11.49
CA LEU A 35 -9.43 -0.71 -11.86
C LEU A 35 -8.87 -0.57 -13.28
N ALA A 36 -7.90 -1.42 -13.65
CA ALA A 36 -7.32 -1.43 -14.99
C ALA A 36 -8.35 -1.83 -16.06
N ALA A 37 -9.34 -2.64 -15.71
CA ALA A 37 -10.47 -2.99 -16.57
C ALA A 37 -11.55 -1.89 -16.64
N GLY A 38 -11.37 -0.77 -15.92
CA GLY A 38 -12.32 0.35 -15.87
C GLY A 38 -13.43 0.19 -14.84
N ASN A 39 -13.37 -0.83 -13.98
CA ASN A 39 -14.34 -1.05 -12.91
C ASN A 39 -13.94 -0.27 -11.63
N PHE A 40 -14.13 1.04 -11.66
CA PHE A 40 -13.82 1.92 -10.52
C PHE A 40 -14.76 1.76 -9.31
N ALA A 41 -15.85 0.99 -9.46
CA ALA A 41 -16.77 0.67 -8.36
C ALA A 41 -16.33 -0.55 -7.55
N ALA A 42 -15.27 -1.26 -7.97
CA ALA A 42 -14.74 -2.39 -7.23
C ALA A 42 -14.29 -1.96 -5.82
N PRO A 43 -14.73 -2.65 -4.75
CA PRO A 43 -14.38 -2.26 -3.39
C PRO A 43 -12.88 -2.45 -3.16
N PRO A 44 -12.18 -1.46 -2.59
CA PRO A 44 -10.78 -1.62 -2.23
C PRO A 44 -10.62 -2.70 -1.15
N PRO A 45 -9.50 -3.44 -1.15
CA PRO A 45 -9.23 -4.42 -0.10
C PRO A 45 -9.05 -3.72 1.24
N VAL A 46 -9.45 -4.40 2.31
CA VAL A 46 -9.40 -3.86 3.67
C VAL A 46 -8.10 -4.30 4.35
N ALA A 47 -7.37 -3.32 4.89
CA ALA A 47 -6.20 -3.58 5.71
C ALA A 47 -6.59 -4.35 6.98
N ARG A 48 -5.84 -5.41 7.28
CA ARG A 48 -6.05 -6.28 8.46
C ARG A 48 -4.75 -6.46 9.22
N PHE A 49 -4.83 -6.75 10.51
CA PHE A 49 -3.67 -7.20 11.27
C PHE A 49 -3.16 -8.52 10.68
N LEU A 50 -1.87 -8.55 10.31
CA LEU A 50 -1.17 -9.78 9.92
C LEU A 50 -0.72 -10.60 11.13
#